data_AF-A0A8F4J7C3-F1
#
_entry.id   AF-A0A8F4J7C3-F1
#
_cell.length_a   1.000
_cell.length_b   1.000
_cell.length_c   1.000
_cell.angle_alpha   90.00
_cell.angle_beta   90.00
_cell.angle_gamma   90.00
#
_symmetry.space_group_name_H-M   'P 1'
#
loop_
_entity.id
_entity.type
_entity.pdbx_description
1 polymer ?
#
loop_
_entity_poly.entity_id
_entity_poly.type
_entity_poly.pdbx_seq_one_letter_code
_entity_poly.pdbx_strand_id
1 'polypeptide(L)'
;MNHCLRHYEEAIAGVCRSCNQPFCTRCLVFAFGAKKPPYCVGCALHASGIRNGVRQVAAPPAPAIEPALAGAAAAAPATQDRRMERALRRAERDAVKAATKAARKAARKPQKGLDIGAPPLLDAEAVRATRVPAPSALMTASGHAAGSTHPV
;
A
#
# COMPACT_ATOMS: atom_id res chain seq x y z
N MET A 1 8.71 16.79 -39.92
CA MET A 1 9.52 16.72 -38.69
C MET A 1 10.48 15.56 -38.83
N ASN A 2 11.78 15.79 -38.70
CA ASN A 2 12.83 14.75 -38.88
C ASN A 2 13.51 14.33 -37.56
N HIS A 3 12.98 14.80 -36.42
CA HIS A 3 13.54 14.56 -35.08
C HIS A 3 12.56 13.77 -34.21
N CYS A 4 13.09 13.04 -33.23
CA CYS A 4 12.28 12.35 -32.23
C CYS A 4 11.51 13.33 -31.35
N LEU A 5 10.28 12.98 -30.98
CA LEU A 5 9.42 13.78 -30.10
C LEU A 5 9.99 14.00 -28.67
N ARG A 6 10.95 13.16 -28.24
CA ARG A 6 11.53 13.18 -26.89
C ARG A 6 12.99 13.60 -26.88
N HIS A 7 13.75 13.23 -27.92
CA HIS A 7 15.15 13.63 -28.10
C HIS A 7 15.26 14.40 -29.41
N TYR A 8 15.24 15.73 -29.32
CA TYR A 8 15.30 16.60 -30.51
C TYR A 8 16.59 16.47 -31.32
N GLU A 9 17.66 16.03 -30.67
CA GLU A 9 18.98 15.78 -31.26
C GLU A 9 19.07 14.48 -32.06
N GLU A 10 18.13 13.55 -31.89
CA GLU A 10 18.16 12.26 -32.58
C GLU A 10 17.18 12.19 -33.74
N ALA A 11 17.65 11.62 -34.86
CA ALA A 11 16.83 11.38 -36.04
C ALA A 11 15.75 10.33 -35.78
N ILE A 12 14.64 10.45 -36.50
CA ILE A 12 13.54 9.49 -36.45
C ILE A 12 14.00 8.16 -37.02
N ALA A 13 13.81 7.08 -36.25
CA ALA A 13 14.10 5.72 -36.68
C ALA A 13 12.84 4.92 -37.03
N GLY A 14 11.68 5.31 -36.49
CA GLY A 14 10.42 4.63 -36.74
C GLY A 14 9.25 5.28 -36.01
N VAL A 15 8.09 4.61 -36.10
CA VAL A 15 6.81 5.12 -35.60
C VAL A 15 6.21 4.14 -34.59
N CYS A 16 5.66 4.66 -33.50
CA CYS A 16 4.95 3.85 -32.51
C CYS A 16 3.63 3.33 -33.06
N ARG A 17 3.37 2.02 -32.95
CA ARG A 17 2.13 1.40 -33.47
C ARG A 17 0.83 1.81 -32.80
N SER A 18 0.89 2.37 -31.58
CA SER A 18 -0.31 2.77 -30.82
C SER A 18 -0.68 4.22 -31.04
N CYS A 19 0.29 5.12 -30.94
CA CYS A 19 0.04 6.57 -31.02
C CYS A 19 0.47 7.18 -32.36
N ASN A 20 1.08 6.40 -33.25
CA ASN A 20 1.57 6.82 -34.57
C ASN A 20 2.51 8.02 -34.54
N GLN A 21 3.17 8.27 -33.40
CA GLN A 21 4.16 9.34 -33.26
C GLN A 21 5.56 8.84 -33.64
N PRO A 22 6.42 9.71 -34.21
CA PRO A 22 7.77 9.35 -34.60
C PRO A 22 8.75 9.40 -33.42
N PHE A 23 9.62 8.39 -33.35
CA PHE A 23 10.62 8.25 -32.28
C PHE A 23 11.98 7.78 -32.82
N CYS A 24 13.04 8.07 -32.06
CA CYS A 24 14.38 7.57 -32.30
C CYS A 24 14.53 6.11 -31.85
N THR A 25 15.65 5.47 -32.20
CA THR A 25 15.97 4.08 -31.81
C THR A 25 15.94 3.86 -30.31
N ARG A 26 16.32 4.86 -29.50
CA ARG A 26 16.31 4.78 -28.03
C ARG A 26 14.92 4.80 -27.41
N CYS A 27 13.95 5.43 -28.08
CA CYS A 27 12.59 5.57 -27.58
C CYS A 27 11.65 4.45 -28.05
N LEU A 28 12.07 3.68 -29.06
CA LEU A 28 11.31 2.55 -29.59
C LEU A 28 11.63 1.27 -28.81
N VAL A 29 10.57 0.54 -28.45
CA VAL A 29 10.62 -0.70 -27.68
C VAL A 29 9.95 -1.82 -28.49
N PHE A 30 10.70 -2.87 -28.82
CA PHE A 30 10.22 -4.02 -29.58
C PHE A 30 9.72 -5.14 -28.66
N ALA A 31 8.60 -4.89 -27.96
CA ALA A 31 8.07 -5.79 -26.92
C ALA A 31 7.70 -7.21 -27.40
N PHE A 32 7.52 -7.41 -28.71
CA PHE A 32 7.13 -8.70 -29.30
C PHE A 32 8.13 -9.19 -30.37
N GLY A 33 9.38 -8.72 -30.29
CA GLY A 33 10.45 -9.00 -31.25
C GLY A 33 10.44 -8.08 -32.48
N ALA A 34 11.53 -8.12 -33.25
CA ALA A 34 11.76 -7.23 -34.40
C ALA A 34 10.76 -7.40 -35.57
N LYS A 35 10.02 -8.52 -35.59
CA LYS A 35 9.01 -8.80 -36.63
C LYS A 35 7.70 -8.03 -36.41
N LYS A 36 7.43 -7.56 -35.19
CA LYS A 36 6.22 -6.79 -34.87
C LYS A 36 6.56 -5.31 -34.75
N PRO A 37 5.64 -4.40 -35.11
CA PRO A 37 5.92 -2.98 -35.04
C PRO A 37 6.18 -2.55 -33.58
N PRO A 38 7.08 -1.58 -33.36
CA PRO A 38 7.50 -1.15 -32.03
C PRO A 38 6.46 -0.28 -31.32
N TYR A 39 6.63 -0.16 -30.00
CA TYR A 39 5.95 0.85 -29.18
C TYR A 39 6.92 1.96 -28.80
N CYS A 40 6.41 3.16 -28.49
CA CYS A 40 7.17 4.11 -27.69
C CYS A 40 7.17 3.69 -26.21
N VAL A 41 8.14 4.16 -25.44
CA VAL A 41 8.25 3.86 -24.00
C VAL A 41 6.92 4.06 -23.25
N GLY A 42 6.18 5.15 -23.51
CA GLY A 42 4.91 5.44 -22.84
C GLY A 42 3.80 4.42 -23.17
N CYS A 43 3.64 4.07 -24.45
CA CYS A 43 2.67 3.06 -24.87
C CYS A 43 3.08 1.66 -24.42
N ALA A 44 4.38 1.36 -24.36
CA ALA A 44 4.88 0.09 -23.84
C ALA A 44 4.48 -0.08 -22.36
N LEU A 45 4.71 0.94 -21.52
CA LEU A 45 4.32 0.90 -20.10
C LEU A 45 2.80 0.77 -19.90
N HIS A 46 2.01 1.49 -20.71
CA HIS A 46 0.55 1.36 -20.69
C HIS A 46 0.10 -0.05 -21.08
N ALA A 47 0.66 -0.60 -22.17
CA ALA A 47 0.33 -1.94 -22.64
C ALA A 47 0.76 -3.05 -21.65
N SER A 48 1.83 -2.82 -20.88
CA SER A 48 2.27 -3.71 -19.80
C SER A 48 1.37 -3.64 -18.56
N GLY A 49 0.43 -2.69 -18.48
CA GLY A 49 -0.46 -2.53 -17.32
C GLY A 49 0.23 -1.97 -16.07
N ILE A 50 1.46 -1.44 -16.21
CA ILE A 50 2.19 -0.81 -15.12
C ILE A 50 1.54 0.56 -14.85
N ARG A 51 0.64 0.58 -13.86
CA ARG A 51 0.07 1.83 -13.34
C ARG A 51 1.07 2.42 -12.36
N ASN A 52 1.64 3.58 -12.68
CA ASN A 52 2.40 4.35 -11.71
C ASN A 52 1.45 4.74 -10.57
N GLY A 53 1.53 4.01 -9.45
CA GLY A 53 0.80 4.29 -8.21
C GLY A 53 1.32 5.54 -7.51
N VAL A 54 1.58 6.61 -8.26
CA VAL A 54 1.81 7.93 -7.69
C VAL A 54 0.48 8.36 -7.13
N ARG A 55 0.30 8.15 -5.82
CA ARG A 55 -0.65 8.90 -5.01
C ARG A 55 -0.33 10.35 -5.31
N GLN A 56 -1.16 11.01 -6.12
CA GLN A 56 -1.04 12.43 -6.43
C GLN A 56 -1.05 13.16 -5.09
N VAL A 57 0.13 13.50 -4.58
CA VAL A 57 0.25 14.51 -3.55
C VAL A 57 0.01 15.78 -4.32
N ALA A 58 -1.18 16.37 -4.14
CA ALA A 58 -1.52 17.64 -4.73
C ALA A 58 -0.32 18.59 -4.60
N ALA A 59 0.11 19.16 -5.72
CA ALA A 59 1.23 20.08 -5.74
C ALA A 59 0.99 21.15 -4.67
N PRO A 60 1.96 21.41 -3.78
CA PRO A 60 1.82 22.52 -2.83
C PRO A 60 1.60 23.80 -3.65
N PRO A 61 0.60 24.64 -3.31
CA PRO A 61 0.43 25.91 -3.99
C PRO A 61 1.73 26.71 -3.83
N ALA A 62 2.23 27.25 -4.95
CA ALA A 62 3.40 28.12 -4.95
C ALA A 62 3.20 29.26 -3.93
N PRO A 63 4.22 29.65 -3.16
CA PRO A 63 4.07 30.67 -2.13
C PRO A 63 3.86 32.03 -2.80
N ALA A 64 2.60 32.45 -2.90
CA ALA A 64 2.24 33.81 -3.21
C ALA A 64 2.51 34.67 -1.98
N ILE A 65 3.27 35.72 -2.21
CA ILE A 65 3.54 36.84 -1.32
C ILE A 65 2.19 37.48 -0.91
N GLU A 66 1.88 37.35 0.38
CA GLU A 66 0.76 37.95 1.14
C GLU A 66 0.72 39.49 0.99
N PRO A 67 -0.46 40.16 1.08
CA PRO A 67 -1.19 40.18 2.35
C PRO A 67 -2.72 40.09 2.31
N ALA A 68 -3.23 39.33 3.29
CA ALA A 68 -4.35 39.64 4.19
C ALA A 68 -5.69 40.17 3.63
N LEU A 69 -6.77 39.47 4.04
CA LEU A 69 -8.22 39.76 3.97
C LEU A 69 -8.97 39.21 2.74
N ALA A 70 -9.30 37.92 2.77
CA ALA A 70 -10.63 37.43 2.37
C ALA A 70 -10.85 35.95 2.78
N GLY A 71 -11.81 35.73 3.68
CA GLY A 71 -12.77 34.62 3.58
C GLY A 71 -12.28 33.22 3.92
N ALA A 72 -12.55 32.81 5.15
CA ALA A 72 -12.77 31.40 5.46
C ALA A 72 -13.99 30.85 4.68
N ALA A 73 -13.91 29.54 4.39
CA ALA A 73 -14.94 28.61 3.87
C ALA A 73 -15.17 28.62 2.33
N ALA A 74 -15.34 27.49 1.63
CA ALA A 74 -15.93 26.23 2.07
C ALA A 74 -15.45 25.00 1.27
N ALA A 75 -14.94 23.99 1.97
CA ALA A 75 -15.00 22.59 1.56
C ALA A 75 -15.34 21.73 2.79
N ALA A 76 -16.63 21.67 3.10
CA ALA A 76 -17.38 20.74 3.98
C ALA A 76 -16.82 20.39 5.40
N PRO A 77 -17.59 20.63 6.48
CA PRO A 77 -17.23 20.24 7.86
C PRO A 77 -17.08 18.72 8.07
N ALA A 78 -17.77 17.90 7.27
CA ALA A 78 -17.81 16.44 7.44
C ALA A 78 -16.46 15.71 7.23
N THR A 79 -15.48 16.34 6.55
CA THR A 79 -14.16 15.71 6.31
C THR A 79 -13.18 15.93 7.46
N GLN A 80 -13.32 17.05 8.19
CA GLN A 80 -12.54 17.36 9.38
C GLN A 80 -12.97 16.45 10.54
N ASP A 81 -14.27 16.19 10.69
CA ASP A 81 -14.79 15.24 11.68
C ASP A 81 -14.24 13.83 11.49
N ARG A 82 -14.25 13.31 10.26
CA ARG A 82 -13.68 11.97 9.96
C ARG A 82 -12.19 11.90 10.22
N ARG A 83 -11.47 13.01 10.08
CA ARG A 83 -10.03 13.08 10.37
C ARG A 83 -9.79 13.09 11.88
N MET A 84 -10.58 13.85 12.63
CA MET A 84 -10.53 13.95 14.08
C MET A 84 -10.93 12.62 14.74
N GLU A 85 -11.99 11.96 14.27
CA GLU A 85 -12.41 10.65 14.78
C GLU A 85 -11.32 9.59 14.58
N ARG A 86 -10.66 9.57 13.41
CA ARG A 86 -9.53 8.65 13.16
C ARG A 86 -8.32 8.94 14.05
N ALA A 87 -8.09 10.20 14.39
CA ALA A 87 -7.00 10.60 15.28
C ALA A 87 -7.26 10.10 16.71
N LEU A 88 -8.49 10.28 17.22
CA LEU A 88 -8.90 9.78 18.54
C LEU A 88 -8.77 8.26 18.63
N ARG A 89 -9.28 7.50 17.64
CA ARG A 89 -9.14 6.03 17.59
C ARG A 89 -7.69 5.55 17.50
N ARG A 90 -6.75 6.38 17.00
CA ARG A 90 -5.31 6.06 17.02
C ARG A 90 -4.74 6.31 18.43
N ALA A 91 -5.05 7.47 19.00
CA ALA A 91 -4.62 7.83 20.36
C ALA A 91 -5.08 6.80 21.41
N GLU A 92 -6.32 6.32 21.34
CA GLU A 92 -6.84 5.28 22.25
C GLU A 92 -6.07 3.97 22.13
N ARG A 93 -5.82 3.48 20.90
CA ARG A 93 -5.02 2.26 20.69
C ARG A 93 -3.60 2.41 21.19
N ASP A 94 -3.00 3.57 21.01
CA ASP A 94 -1.64 3.84 21.46
C ASP A 94 -1.57 3.98 22.99
N ALA A 95 -2.61 4.53 23.63
CA ALA A 95 -2.76 4.55 25.08
C ALA A 95 -2.90 3.12 25.65
N VAL A 96 -3.70 2.25 25.03
CA VAL A 96 -3.82 0.83 25.44
C VAL A 96 -2.49 0.09 25.29
N LYS A 97 -1.78 0.29 24.18
CA LYS A 97 -0.43 -0.29 23.98
C LYS A 97 0.57 0.24 25.01
N ALA A 98 0.51 1.53 25.34
CA ALA A 98 1.36 2.13 26.37
C ALA A 98 1.06 1.55 27.75
N ALA A 99 -0.22 1.41 28.12
CA ALA A 99 -0.64 0.83 29.39
C ALA A 99 -0.22 -0.64 29.52
N THR A 100 -0.43 -1.45 28.48
CA THR A 100 0.00 -2.86 28.47
C THR A 100 1.52 -3.01 28.54
N LYS A 101 2.29 -2.15 27.85
CA LYS A 101 3.75 -2.12 27.95
C LYS A 101 4.22 -1.68 29.35
N ALA A 102 3.55 -0.71 29.95
CA ALA A 102 3.82 -0.25 31.31
C ALA A 102 3.54 -1.36 32.34
N ALA A 103 2.41 -2.06 32.23
CA ALA A 103 2.07 -3.20 33.08
C ALA A 103 3.11 -4.33 32.94
N ARG A 104 3.52 -4.67 31.71
CA ARG A 104 4.60 -5.65 31.47
C ARG A 104 5.94 -5.22 32.05
N LYS A 105 6.26 -3.91 32.01
CA LYS A 105 7.49 -3.36 32.61
C LYS A 105 7.43 -3.37 34.14
N ALA A 106 6.26 -3.10 34.73
CA ALA A 106 6.03 -3.17 36.17
C ALA A 106 6.16 -4.61 36.68
N ALA A 107 5.57 -5.58 35.97
CA ALA A 107 5.71 -7.01 36.28
C ALA A 107 7.16 -7.54 36.13
N ARG A 108 8.01 -6.84 35.34
CA ARG A 108 9.44 -7.17 35.17
C ARG A 108 10.37 -6.44 36.13
N LYS A 109 9.91 -5.47 36.92
CA LYS A 109 10.75 -4.88 37.98
C LYS A 109 10.71 -5.84 39.17
N PRO A 110 11.81 -6.55 39.51
CA PRO A 110 11.88 -7.20 40.80
C PRO A 110 11.80 -6.11 41.86
N GLN A 111 10.84 -6.23 42.78
CA GLN A 111 10.86 -5.45 44.00
C GLN A 111 12.18 -5.75 44.70
N LYS A 112 13.12 -4.81 44.67
CA LYS A 112 14.26 -4.83 45.58
C LYS A 112 13.70 -4.43 46.95
N GLY A 113 13.48 -5.42 47.81
CA GLY A 113 13.20 -5.22 49.23
C GLY A 113 11.89 -5.84 49.70
N LEU A 114 11.90 -7.16 49.95
CA LEU A 114 11.47 -7.79 51.21
C LEU A 114 11.70 -9.32 51.10
N ASP A 115 12.91 -9.72 51.45
CA ASP A 115 13.27 -11.05 51.98
C ASP A 115 12.73 -11.17 53.43
N ILE A 116 12.21 -12.26 54.02
CA ILE A 116 12.06 -13.70 53.79
C ILE A 116 10.92 -14.14 54.74
N GLY A 117 10.10 -15.14 54.38
CA GLY A 117 9.25 -15.79 55.38
C GLY A 117 8.28 -16.87 54.85
N ALA A 118 8.82 -18.03 54.49
CA ALA A 118 8.26 -19.40 54.53
C ALA A 118 6.81 -19.72 54.04
N PRO A 119 6.59 -20.85 53.31
CA PRO A 119 5.27 -21.35 52.94
C PRO A 119 4.68 -22.32 54.00
N PRO A 120 3.34 -22.46 54.06
CA PRO A 120 2.71 -23.78 53.85
C PRO A 120 1.43 -23.67 52.98
N LEU A 121 1.23 -24.51 51.95
CA LEU A 121 0.60 -25.84 51.92
C LEU A 121 -0.93 -25.84 52.18
N LEU A 122 -1.68 -26.52 51.27
CA LEU A 122 -3.12 -26.90 51.30
C LEU A 122 -4.08 -25.79 50.78
N ASP A 123 -5.09 -25.97 49.91
CA ASP A 123 -5.89 -27.10 49.44
C ASP A 123 -6.65 -26.77 48.13
N ALA A 124 -7.18 -27.83 47.47
CA ALA A 124 -8.37 -27.91 46.59
C ALA A 124 -8.35 -27.18 45.22
N GLU A 125 -8.28 -27.87 44.08
CA GLU A 125 -9.34 -28.69 43.45
C GLU A 125 -10.59 -27.88 43.02
N ALA A 126 -10.63 -27.51 41.73
CA ALA A 126 -11.79 -27.22 40.84
C ALA A 126 -11.25 -26.33 39.69
N VAL A 127 -11.30 -26.61 38.39
CA VAL A 127 -12.34 -27.21 37.54
C VAL A 127 -11.66 -27.78 36.28
N ARG A 128 -12.07 -28.99 35.90
CA ARG A 128 -11.76 -29.64 34.62
C ARG A 128 -12.38 -28.92 33.42
N ALA A 129 -11.71 -29.10 32.28
CA ALA A 129 -12.21 -29.06 30.91
C ALA A 129 -12.48 -27.66 30.33
N THR A 130 -11.83 -27.28 29.23
CA THR A 130 -12.26 -27.80 27.93
C THR A 130 -11.15 -27.70 26.88
N ARG A 131 -10.87 -28.83 26.22
CA ARG A 131 -10.19 -28.87 24.92
C ARG A 131 -11.04 -28.10 23.91
N VAL A 132 -10.44 -27.16 23.18
CA VAL A 132 -11.00 -26.64 21.93
C VAL A 132 -9.99 -26.90 20.80
N PRO A 133 -10.41 -27.53 19.69
CA PRO A 133 -9.52 -28.05 18.65
C PRO A 133 -8.94 -26.97 17.74
N ALA A 134 -7.78 -27.28 17.15
CA ALA A 134 -7.13 -26.50 16.11
C ALA A 134 -8.01 -26.39 14.84
N PRO A 135 -8.10 -25.22 14.19
CA PRO A 135 -8.84 -25.11 12.94
C PRO A 135 -8.06 -25.74 11.78
N SER A 136 -8.54 -26.89 11.33
CA SER A 136 -8.21 -27.48 10.02
C SER A 136 -8.74 -26.60 8.90
N ALA A 137 -7.87 -25.79 8.30
CA ALA A 137 -8.11 -25.13 7.01
C ALA A 137 -7.12 -25.67 5.98
N LEU A 138 -7.32 -26.93 5.58
CA LEU A 138 -6.71 -27.56 4.41
C LEU A 138 -7.87 -27.94 3.50
N MET A 139 -8.35 -27.03 2.66
CA MET A 139 -9.15 -27.32 1.46
C MET A 139 -9.18 -26.09 0.54
N THR A 140 -8.21 -25.95 -0.35
CA THR A 140 -8.47 -25.58 -1.75
C THR A 140 -7.29 -26.02 -2.59
N ALA A 141 -7.30 -27.30 -2.96
CA ALA A 141 -6.44 -27.82 -4.01
C ALA A 141 -7.00 -27.39 -5.37
N SER A 142 -6.07 -26.92 -6.20
CA SER A 142 -6.08 -26.84 -7.64
C SER A 142 -7.00 -27.84 -8.36
N GLY A 143 -7.75 -27.33 -9.35
CA GLY A 143 -8.38 -28.12 -10.41
C GLY A 143 -8.33 -27.35 -11.74
N HIS A 144 -7.25 -27.55 -12.50
CA HIS A 144 -7.17 -27.27 -13.93
C HIS A 144 -7.84 -28.42 -14.71
N ALA A 145 -8.79 -28.10 -15.59
CA ALA A 145 -9.17 -28.88 -16.78
C ALA A 145 -9.97 -27.94 -17.71
N ALA A 146 -9.40 -27.44 -18.81
CA ALA A 146 -9.37 -28.08 -20.13
C ALA A 146 -10.80 -28.36 -20.66
N GLY A 147 -11.25 -27.52 -21.60
CA GLY A 147 -12.55 -27.64 -22.26
C GLY A 147 -12.63 -26.75 -23.49
N SER A 148 -11.89 -27.13 -24.52
CA SER A 148 -12.01 -26.64 -25.89
C SER A 148 -13.29 -27.19 -26.53
N THR A 149 -14.17 -26.32 -27.03
CA THR A 149 -15.07 -26.62 -28.15
C THR A 149 -15.32 -25.35 -28.97
N HIS A 150 -15.11 -25.47 -30.28
CA HIS A 150 -15.35 -24.46 -31.30
C HIS A 150 -16.85 -24.29 -31.61
N PRO A 151 -17.27 -23.15 -32.20
CA PRO A 151 -18.64 -22.91 -32.67
C PRO A 151 -18.92 -23.57 -34.03
N VAL A 152 -20.19 -23.91 -34.25
CA VAL A 152 -20.82 -24.22 -35.55
C VAL A 152 -21.44 -22.96 -36.12
#